data_AF-A0A401PXX3-F1
#
_entry.id   AF-A0A401PXX3-F1
#
_cell.length_a   1.000
_cell.length_b   1.000
_cell.length_c   1.000
_cell.angle_alpha   90.00
_cell.angle_beta   90.00
_cell.angle_gamma   90.00
#
_symmetry.space_group_name_H-M   'P 1'
#
loop_
_entity.id
_entity.type
_entity.pdbx_description
1 polymer ?
#
loop_
_entity_poly.entity_id
_entity_poly.type
_entity_poly.pdbx_seq_one_letter_code
_entity_poly.pdbx_strand_id
1 'polypeptide(L)' 'PFYGEDFYCEIPRTFRYLAFYIFDRDVFRRDSIIGKVAIKKEELQKYHNRDTWFALQPVDADSEVQVSSVV' A
#
# COMPACT_ATOMS: atom_id res chain seq x y z
N PRO A 1 -15.20 -7.05 0.17
CA PRO A 1 -15.31 -7.10 -1.32
C PRO A 1 -14.26 -8.06 -1.87
N PHE A 2 -14.50 -8.70 -3.01
CA PHE A 2 -13.50 -9.50 -3.73
C PHE A 2 -13.27 -8.86 -5.11
N TYR A 3 -12.02 -8.48 -5.40
CA TYR A 3 -11.64 -7.78 -6.63
C TYR A 3 -11.08 -8.74 -7.69
N GLY A 4 -10.23 -9.71 -7.30
CA GLY A 4 -9.72 -10.75 -8.21
C GLY A 4 -8.87 -10.23 -9.37
N GLU A 5 -8.30 -9.03 -9.26
CA GLU A 5 -7.48 -8.39 -10.29
C GLU A 5 -5.99 -8.69 -10.06
N ASP A 6 -5.26 -8.95 -11.15
CA ASP A 6 -3.79 -9.05 -11.16
C ASP A 6 -3.18 -7.75 -11.68
N PHE A 7 -2.17 -7.24 -10.97
CA PHE A 7 -1.47 -6.02 -11.33
C PHE A 7 -0.01 -6.31 -11.69
N TYR A 8 0.43 -5.74 -12.81
CA TYR A 8 1.82 -5.81 -13.26
C TYR A 8 2.39 -4.39 -13.31
N CYS A 9 3.51 -4.15 -12.64
CA CYS A 9 4.20 -2.86 -12.67
C CYS A 9 5.71 -3.03 -12.57
N GLU A 10 6.44 -2.08 -13.16
CA GLU A 10 7.86 -1.94 -12.92
C GLU A 10 8.08 -1.12 -11.65
N ILE A 11 8.79 -1.69 -10.67
CA ILE A 11 9.13 -1.02 -9.42
C ILE A 11 10.61 -0.62 -9.48
N PRO A 12 10.99 0.61 -9.08
CA PRO A 12 12.40 0.99 -8.99
C PRO A 12 13.20 -0.03 -8.18
N ARG A 13 14.44 -0.31 -8.60
CA ARG A 13 15.29 -1.27 -7.86
C ARG A 13 15.54 -0.83 -6.41
N THR A 14 15.58 0.47 -6.14
CA THR A 14 15.79 1.05 -4.81
C THR A 14 14.46 1.47 -4.20
N PHE A 15 14.01 0.75 -3.18
CA PHE A 15 12.88 1.13 -2.32
C PHE A 15 13.01 0.41 -0.97
N ARG A 16 12.33 0.94 0.06
CA ARG A 16 12.30 0.34 1.40
C ARG A 16 11.02 -0.47 1.63
N TYR A 17 9.88 0.08 1.26
CA TYR A 17 8.57 -0.54 1.43
C TYR A 17 7.76 -0.44 0.14
N LEU A 18 6.97 -1.48 -0.14
CA LEU A 18 5.87 -1.44 -1.09
C LEU A 18 4.57 -1.33 -0.29
N ALA A 19 3.79 -0.27 -0.53
CA ALA A 19 2.56 -0.01 0.20
C ALA A 19 1.33 -0.04 -0.72
N PHE A 20 0.26 -0.65 -0.22
CA PHE A 20 -1.05 -0.70 -0.86
C PHE A 20 -2.03 0.07 0.01
N TYR A 21 -2.78 0.97 -0.62
CA TYR A 21 -3.76 1.84 0.03
C TYR A 21 -5.16 1.48 -0.44
N ILE A 22 -6.09 1.36 0.49
CA ILE A 22 -7.49 1.11 0.20
C ILE A 22 -8.27 2.38 0.53
N PHE A 23 -8.94 2.91 -0.48
CA PHE A 23 -9.79 4.08 -0.37
C PHE A 23 -11.25 3.68 -0.52
N ASP A 24 -12.13 4.37 0.20
CA ASP A 24 -13.54 4.36 -0.14
C ASP A 24 -13.76 5.16 -1.44
N ARG A 25 -14.59 4.64 -2.33
CA ARG A 25 -14.91 5.25 -3.62
C ARG A 25 -16.09 6.23 -3.53
N ASP A 26 -16.51 6.61 -2.32
CA ASP A 26 -17.58 7.57 -2.10
C ASP A 26 -17.27 8.91 -2.78
N VAL A 27 -18.06 9.24 -3.80
CA VAL A 27 -17.92 10.43 -4.64
C VAL A 27 -18.08 11.72 -3.82
N PHE A 28 -18.77 11.67 -2.68
CA PHE A 28 -18.99 12.82 -1.80
C PHE A 28 -17.91 12.99 -0.73
N ARG A 29 -17.13 11.94 -0.46
CA ARG A 29 -16.01 11.96 0.49
C ARG A 29 -14.73 11.66 -0.28
N ARG A 30 -14.22 12.68 -0.96
CA ARG A 30 -12.90 12.59 -1.62
C ARG A 30 -11.88 12.08 -0.60
N ASP A 31 -11.18 11.01 -1.00
CA ASP A 31 -9.98 10.51 -0.36
C ASP A 31 -10.16 10.01 1.08
N SER A 32 -11.35 9.50 1.46
CA SER A 32 -11.48 8.79 2.73
C SER A 32 -10.77 7.44 2.65
N ILE A 33 -9.56 7.43 3.18
CA ILE A 33 -8.73 6.25 3.32
C ILE A 33 -9.34 5.28 4.33
N ILE A 34 -9.45 4.01 3.94
CA ILE A 34 -9.89 2.92 4.81
C ILE A 34 -8.69 2.35 5.58
N GLY A 35 -7.54 2.23 4.92
CA GLY A 35 -6.32 1.73 5.54
C GLY A 35 -5.23 1.40 4.52
N LYS A 36 -4.09 0.93 5.02
CA LYS A 36 -2.96 0.50 4.19
C LYS A 36 -2.33 -0.81 4.66
N VAL A 37 -1.54 -1.40 3.78
CA VAL A 37 -0.56 -2.44 4.12
C VAL A 37 0.78 -2.02 3.54
N ALA A 38 1.86 -2.07 4.33
CA ALA A 38 3.21 -1.79 3.87
C ALA A 38 4.11 -2.99 4.11
N ILE A 39 4.75 -3.49 3.04
CA ILE A 39 5.62 -4.67 3.07
C ILE A 39 7.06 -4.21 2.80
N LYS A 40 7.99 -4.60 3.67
CA LYS A 40 9.41 -4.34 3.46
C LYS A 40 9.92 -5.05 2.23
N LYS A 41 10.82 -4.42 1.49
CA LYS A 41 11.45 -5.02 0.31
C LYS A 41 12.05 -6.39 0.61
N GLU A 42 12.78 -6.53 1.74
CA GLU A 42 13.38 -7.81 2.13
C GLU A 42 12.37 -8.91 2.46
N GLU A 43 11.09 -8.58 2.65
CA GLU A 43 10.04 -9.55 3.01
C GLU A 43 9.19 -9.99 1.83
N LEU A 44 9.19 -9.26 0.72
CA LEU A 44 8.35 -9.57 -0.45
C LEU A 44 8.52 -11.01 -0.94
N GLN A 45 9.75 -11.53 -0.93
CA GLN A 45 10.04 -12.90 -1.36
C GLN A 45 9.36 -13.97 -0.49
N LYS A 46 9.05 -13.66 0.79
CA LYS A 46 8.37 -14.59 1.70
C LYS A 46 6.94 -14.92 1.25
N TYR A 47 6.32 -14.03 0.46
CA TYR A 47 4.93 -14.11 0.03
C TYR A 47 4.78 -14.53 -1.44
N HIS A 48 5.88 -14.80 -2.14
CA HIS A 48 5.83 -15.19 -3.54
C HIS A 48 5.07 -16.51 -3.73
N ASN A 49 4.11 -16.53 -4.66
CA ASN A 49 3.20 -17.66 -4.94
C ASN A 49 2.47 -18.20 -3.70
N ARG A 50 2.18 -17.36 -2.71
CA ARG A 50 1.40 -17.71 -1.53
C ARG A 50 0.24 -16.75 -1.34
N ASP A 51 -0.94 -17.32 -1.12
CA ASP A 51 -2.09 -16.54 -0.66
C ASP A 51 -1.86 -16.13 0.80
N THR A 52 -1.56 -14.84 1.01
CA THR A 52 -1.24 -14.29 2.33
C THR A 52 -2.20 -13.15 2.65
N TRP A 53 -2.87 -13.26 3.78
CA TRP A 53 -3.76 -12.22 4.31
C TRP A 53 -2.96 -11.21 5.13
N PHE A 54 -3.20 -9.92 4.87
CA PHE A 54 -2.63 -8.82 5.63
C PHE A 54 -3.74 -8.02 6.31
N ALA A 55 -3.56 -7.71 7.59
CA ALA A 55 -4.46 -6.82 8.31
C ALA A 55 -4.22 -5.36 7.90
N LEU A 56 -5.26 -4.67 7.44
CA LEU A 56 -5.19 -3.24 7.16
C LEU A 56 -4.80 -2.47 8.42
N GLN A 57 -3.83 -1.58 8.27
CA GLN A 57 -3.42 -0.65 9.30
C GLN A 57 -4.11 0.70 9.07
N PRO A 58 -4.50 1.42 10.14
CA PRO A 58 -4.97 2.79 10.02
C PRO A 58 -3.87 3.68 9.44
N VAL A 59 -4.29 4.76 8.79
CA VAL A 59 -3.37 5.75 8.23
C VAL A 59 -3.54 7.06 8.97
N ASP A 60 -2.46 7.49 9.62
CA ASP A 60 -2.35 8.76 10.34
C ASP A 60 -1.09 9.52 9.88
N ALA A 61 -0.95 10.76 10.36
CA ALA A 61 0.15 11.66 9.99
C ALA A 61 1.54 11.07 10.32
N ASP A 62 1.65 10.29 11.39
CA ASP A 62 2.90 9.66 11.82
C ASP A 62 3.27 8.48 10.92
N SER A 63 2.25 7.79 10.39
CA SER A 63 2.42 6.68 9.46
C SER A 63 2.82 7.11 8.03
N GLU A 64 2.63 8.38 7.67
CA GLU A 64 2.75 8.91 6.29
C GLU A 64 3.73 10.07 6.14
N VAL A 65 4.73 10.21 7.01
CA VAL A 65 5.70 11.32 6.92
C VAL A 65 6.34 11.37 5.52
N GLN A 66 5.82 12.26 4.68
CA GLN A 66 6.30 12.57 3.35
C GLN A 66 7.37 13.65 3.54
N VAL A 67 8.64 13.30 3.30
CA VAL A 67 9.67 14.32 3.16
C VAL A 67 9.37 15.06 1.86
N SER A 68 8.88 16.31 1.96
CA SER A 68 8.80 17.18 0.79
C SER A 68 10.22 17.37 0.28
N SER A 69 10.58 16.67 -0.79
CA SER A 69 11.80 16.99 -1.52
C SER A 69 11.52 18.30 -2.24
N VAL A 70 11.92 19.41 -1.63
CA VAL A 70 12.01 20.69 -2.32
C VAL A 70 13.20 20.55 -3.26
N VAL A 71 12.91 20.40 -4.56
CA VAL A 71 13.87 20.63 -5.64
C VAL A 71 13.67 22.05 -6.18
#